data_AF-A0A9D5RGG1-F1
#
_entry.id   AF-A0A9D5RGG1-F1
#
_cell.length_a   1.000
_cell.length_b   1.000
_cell.length_c   1.000
_cell.angle_alpha   90.00
_cell.angle_beta   90.00
_cell.angle_gamma   90.00
#
_symmetry.space_group_name_H-M   'P 1'
#
loop_
_entity.id
_entity.type
_entity.pdbx_description
1 polymer ?
#
loop_
_entity_poly.entity_id
_entity_poly.type
_entity_poly.pdbx_seq_one_letter_code
_entity_poly.pdbx_strand_id
1 'polypeptide(L)'
;MDENMKNLTSMDDEEIEQAKAEAKKAQDLFTLKFRKPFTYESVEYDELQFDFESLTGNDSLQIEAEINRTGQQVAVPAFSGEFIVRMAARACTAPIGHDAMRLMSMRDWHRLRARARNFLMASEL
;
A
#
# COMPACT_ATOMS: atom_id res chain seq x y z
N MET A 1 -21.61 -25.67 37.64
CA MET A 1 -20.22 -25.95 37.23
C MET A 1 -20.02 -25.33 35.85
N ASP A 2 -20.39 -24.06 35.60
CA ASP A 2 -20.73 -23.65 34.22
C ASP A 2 -20.43 -22.19 33.88
N GLU A 3 -19.37 -21.62 34.46
CA GLU A 3 -18.84 -20.32 33.99
C GLU A 3 -17.43 -20.43 33.39
N ASN A 4 -16.65 -21.44 33.77
CA ASN A 4 -15.27 -21.59 33.28
C ASN A 4 -15.15 -22.29 31.91
N MET A 5 -16.25 -22.84 31.39
CA MET A 5 -16.26 -23.55 30.09
C MET A 5 -16.73 -22.67 28.92
N LYS A 6 -17.39 -21.53 29.20
CA LYS A 6 -17.78 -20.55 28.16
C LYS A 6 -16.63 -19.60 27.77
N ASN A 7 -15.66 -19.41 28.67
CA ASN A 7 -14.55 -18.47 28.48
C ASN A 7 -13.35 -19.09 27.72
N LEU A 8 -13.29 -20.42 27.64
CA LEU A 8 -12.21 -21.13 26.93
C LEU A 8 -12.47 -21.19 25.42
N THR A 9 -13.74 -21.34 25.00
CA THR A 9 -14.13 -21.43 23.60
C THR A 9 -14.12 -20.08 22.86
N SER A 10 -14.33 -18.95 23.56
CA SER A 10 -14.36 -17.63 22.91
C SER A 10 -12.97 -17.06 22.60
N MET A 11 -11.94 -17.43 23.38
CA MET A 11 -10.56 -17.01 23.13
C MET A 11 -9.98 -17.68 21.87
N ASP A 12 -10.28 -18.96 21.65
CA ASP A 12 -9.85 -19.70 20.46
C ASP A 12 -10.52 -19.14 19.18
N ASP A 13 -11.80 -18.76 19.25
CA ASP A 13 -12.53 -18.19 18.11
C ASP A 13 -12.01 -16.80 17.71
N GLU A 14 -11.66 -15.94 18.68
CA GLU A 14 -11.08 -14.60 18.41
C GLU A 14 -9.68 -14.70 17.79
N GLU A 15 -8.81 -15.60 18.27
CA GLU A 15 -7.48 -15.83 17.70
C GLU A 15 -7.57 -16.41 16.28
N ILE A 16 -8.53 -17.31 16.02
CA ILE A 16 -8.76 -17.85 14.67
C ILE A 16 -9.26 -16.76 13.71
N GLU A 17 -10.16 -15.88 14.14
CA GLU A 17 -10.63 -14.77 13.31
C GLU A 17 -9.53 -13.73 13.06
N GLN A 18 -8.69 -13.42 14.05
CA GLN A 18 -7.51 -12.58 13.85
C GLN A 18 -6.54 -13.19 12.86
N ALA A 19 -6.20 -14.47 12.99
CA ALA A 19 -5.32 -15.17 12.06
C ALA A 19 -5.89 -15.19 10.62
N LYS A 20 -7.21 -15.38 10.46
CA LYS A 20 -7.88 -15.27 9.16
C LYS A 20 -7.84 -13.86 8.60
N ALA A 21 -8.06 -12.84 9.42
CA ALA A 21 -8.02 -11.44 9.02
C ALA A 21 -6.61 -11.03 8.59
N GLU A 22 -5.57 -11.45 9.32
CA GLU A 22 -4.17 -11.24 8.96
C GLU A 22 -3.80 -11.98 7.67
N ALA A 23 -4.22 -13.23 7.51
CA ALA A 23 -3.99 -14.00 6.29
C ALA A 23 -4.69 -13.39 5.06
N LYS A 24 -5.93 -12.90 5.22
CA LYS A 24 -6.66 -12.19 4.17
C LYS A 24 -5.96 -10.87 3.83
N LYS A 25 -5.57 -10.09 4.84
CA LYS A 25 -4.83 -8.85 4.63
C LYS A 25 -3.52 -9.10 3.89
N ALA A 26 -2.77 -10.15 4.24
CA ALA A 26 -1.57 -10.55 3.54
C ALA A 26 -1.81 -10.98 2.08
N GLN A 27 -2.99 -11.54 1.73
CA GLN A 27 -3.37 -11.81 0.35
C GLN A 27 -3.62 -10.54 -0.45
N ASP A 28 -4.13 -9.48 0.18
CA ASP A 28 -4.47 -8.22 -0.46
C ASP A 28 -3.24 -7.30 -0.65
N LEU A 29 -2.14 -7.56 0.05
CA LEU A 29 -0.87 -6.84 -0.10
C LEU A 29 -0.20 -7.12 -1.45
N PHE A 30 0.13 -6.06 -2.17
CA PHE A 30 1.05 -6.17 -3.29
C PHE A 30 2.49 -6.21 -2.78
N THR A 31 3.22 -7.28 -3.08
CA THR A 31 4.65 -7.39 -2.76
C THR A 31 5.52 -7.06 -3.99
N LEU A 32 6.28 -5.97 -3.91
CA LEU A 32 7.32 -5.62 -4.87
C LEU A 32 8.66 -6.21 -4.42
N LYS A 33 8.98 -7.42 -4.89
CA LYS A 33 10.31 -8.00 -4.72
C LYS A 33 11.30 -7.34 -5.67
N PHE A 34 12.39 -6.78 -5.13
CA PHE A 34 13.45 -6.17 -5.92
C PHE A 34 14.39 -7.22 -6.49
N ARG A 35 14.99 -6.94 -7.66
CA ARG A 35 16.02 -7.81 -8.24
C ARG A 35 17.37 -7.66 -7.53
N LYS A 36 17.65 -6.46 -7.07
CA LYS A 36 18.81 -6.10 -6.24
C LYS A 36 18.25 -5.32 -5.05
N PRO A 37 18.82 -5.48 -3.84
CA PRO A 37 18.36 -4.72 -2.69
C PRO A 37 18.28 -3.24 -3.02
N PHE A 38 17.14 -2.63 -2.70
CA PHE A 38 16.95 -1.20 -2.84
C PHE A 38 17.43 -0.54 -1.55
N THR A 39 18.46 0.31 -1.63
CA THR A 39 18.97 1.02 -0.45
C THR A 39 18.39 2.43 -0.40
N TYR A 40 17.78 2.79 0.72
CA TYR A 40 17.30 4.14 1.00
C TYR A 40 17.56 4.48 2.46
N GLU A 41 18.12 5.66 2.73
CA GLU A 41 18.50 6.11 4.09
C GLU A 41 19.27 5.06 4.91
N SER A 42 20.24 4.40 4.28
CA SER A 42 21.06 3.34 4.89
C SER A 42 20.32 2.06 5.31
N VAL A 43 19.05 1.90 4.90
CA VAL A 43 18.27 0.67 5.04
C VAL A 43 18.21 -0.03 3.69
N GLU A 44 18.50 -1.34 3.68
CA GLU A 44 18.35 -2.19 2.49
C GLU A 44 17.00 -2.91 2.51
N TYR A 45 16.30 -2.84 1.38
CA TYR A 45 15.00 -3.48 1.18
C TYR A 45 15.11 -4.52 0.08
N ASP A 46 14.91 -5.80 0.41
CA ASP A 46 14.75 -6.87 -0.59
C ASP A 46 13.37 -6.86 -1.23
N GLU A 47 12.36 -6.40 -0.47
CA GLU A 47 11.00 -6.22 -0.93
C GLU A 47 10.30 -5.07 -0.22
N LEU A 48 9.22 -4.58 -0.83
CA LEU A 48 8.27 -3.66 -0.22
C LEU A 48 6.86 -4.20 -0.40
N GLN A 49 6.03 -4.01 0.63
CA GLN A 49 4.63 -4.41 0.59
C GLN A 49 3.73 -3.19 0.60
N PHE A 50 2.65 -3.27 -0.19
CA PHE A 50 1.73 -2.16 -0.43
C PHE A 50 0.28 -2.58 -0.19
N ASP A 51 -0.37 -1.90 0.74
CA ASP A 51 -1.78 -2.05 1.10
C ASP A 51 -2.61 -0.95 0.42
N PHE A 52 -2.98 -1.17 -0.84
CA PHE A 52 -3.78 -0.20 -1.58
C PHE A 52 -5.23 -0.12 -1.08
N GLU A 53 -5.76 -1.21 -0.52
CA GLU A 53 -7.12 -1.29 0.03
C GLU A 53 -7.27 -0.46 1.32
N SER A 54 -6.17 -0.19 2.02
CA SER A 54 -6.18 0.70 3.20
C SER A 54 -6.39 2.18 2.88
N LEU A 55 -6.23 2.58 1.61
CA LEU A 55 -6.32 3.98 1.21
C LEU A 55 -7.77 4.48 1.24
N THR A 56 -7.92 5.75 1.60
CA THR A 56 -9.21 6.42 1.72
C THR A 56 -9.34 7.58 0.74
N GLY A 57 -10.56 8.08 0.56
CA GLY A 57 -10.79 9.31 -0.23
C GLY A 57 -10.02 10.52 0.29
N ASN A 58 -9.75 10.59 1.62
CA ASN A 58 -8.93 11.65 2.19
C ASN A 58 -7.48 11.60 1.66
N ASP A 59 -6.92 10.40 1.46
CA ASP A 59 -5.62 10.25 0.83
C ASP A 59 -5.65 10.84 -0.58
N SER A 60 -6.64 10.48 -1.40
CA SER A 60 -6.79 11.05 -2.75
C SER A 60 -6.77 12.58 -2.74
N LEU A 61 -7.61 13.19 -1.89
CA LEU A 61 -7.70 14.66 -1.77
C LEU A 61 -6.39 15.30 -1.31
N GLN A 62 -5.66 14.65 -0.39
CA GLN A 62 -4.36 15.14 0.05
C GLN A 62 -3.30 15.03 -1.06
N ILE A 63 -3.30 13.95 -1.86
CA ILE A 63 -2.41 13.84 -3.03
C ILE A 63 -2.70 14.99 -3.99
N GLU A 64 -3.96 15.22 -4.33
CA GLU A 64 -4.35 16.29 -5.25
C GLU A 64 -3.95 17.66 -4.72
N ALA A 65 -4.18 17.93 -3.44
CA ALA A 65 -3.75 19.17 -2.81
C ALA A 65 -2.23 19.36 -2.85
N GLU A 66 -1.44 18.31 -2.62
CA GLU A 66 0.02 18.36 -2.75
C GLU A 66 0.48 18.66 -4.18
N ILE A 67 -0.16 18.06 -5.18
CA ILE A 67 0.16 18.28 -6.59
C ILE A 67 -0.27 19.68 -7.04
N ASN A 68 -1.46 20.13 -6.62
CA ASN A 68 -1.95 21.48 -6.91
C ASN A 68 -1.01 22.56 -6.36
N ARG A 69 -0.37 22.34 -5.20
CA ARG A 69 0.64 23.25 -4.64
C ARG A 69 1.89 23.38 -5.49
N THR A 70 2.18 22.44 -6.39
CA THR A 70 3.31 22.54 -7.33
C THR A 70 2.93 23.27 -8.64
N GLY A 71 1.69 23.77 -8.74
CA GLY A 71 1.16 24.42 -9.93
C GLY A 71 0.67 23.45 -11.01
N GLN A 72 0.57 22.15 -10.69
CA GLN A 72 0.07 21.11 -11.59
C GLN A 72 -1.34 20.70 -11.19
N GLN A 73 -2.20 20.40 -12.17
CA GLN A 73 -3.54 19.86 -11.90
C GLN A 73 -3.60 18.38 -12.27
N VAL A 74 -4.27 17.57 -11.43
CA VAL A 74 -4.57 16.17 -11.75
C VAL A 74 -5.94 16.10 -12.43
N ALA A 75 -5.96 15.84 -13.74
CA ALA A 75 -7.22 15.64 -14.46
C ALA A 75 -7.75 14.21 -14.32
N VAL A 76 -6.86 13.21 -14.45
CA VAL A 76 -7.19 11.80 -14.29
C VAL A 76 -6.09 11.12 -13.45
N PRO A 77 -6.39 10.68 -12.21
CA PRO A 77 -5.42 10.06 -11.31
C PRO A 77 -4.63 8.91 -11.95
N ALA A 78 -5.30 8.01 -12.66
CA ALA A 78 -4.69 6.84 -13.30
C ALA A 78 -3.69 7.17 -14.43
N PHE A 79 -3.65 8.41 -14.92
CA PHE A 79 -2.70 8.88 -15.94
C PHE A 79 -1.65 9.85 -15.38
N SER A 80 -1.81 10.33 -14.14
CA SER A 80 -0.83 11.18 -13.48
C SER A 80 0.24 10.35 -12.79
N GLY A 81 1.48 10.39 -13.30
CA GLY A 81 2.61 9.73 -12.65
C GLY A 81 2.86 10.25 -11.22
N GLU A 82 2.59 11.52 -11.01
CA GLU A 82 2.77 12.25 -9.75
C GLU A 82 1.73 11.83 -8.69
N PHE A 83 0.51 11.54 -9.14
CA PHE A 83 -0.54 10.95 -8.31
C PHE A 83 -0.20 9.50 -7.96
N ILE A 84 0.11 8.69 -8.98
CA ILE A 84 0.38 7.25 -8.82
C ILE A 84 1.50 7.00 -7.79
N VAL A 85 2.59 7.76 -7.85
CA VAL A 85 3.73 7.55 -6.94
C VAL A 85 3.42 7.95 -5.49
N ARG A 86 2.64 9.02 -5.28
CA ARG A 86 2.22 9.42 -3.93
C ARG A 86 1.21 8.45 -3.35
N MET A 87 0.29 7.96 -4.17
CA MET A 87 -0.64 6.91 -3.77
C MET A 87 0.12 5.64 -3.37
N ALA A 88 1.10 5.21 -4.16
CA ALA A 88 1.96 4.09 -3.83
C ALA A 88 2.76 4.33 -2.52
N ALA A 89 3.24 5.55 -2.28
CA ALA A 89 3.91 5.91 -1.03
C ALA A 89 3.03 5.72 0.20
N ARG A 90 1.78 6.19 0.14
CA ARG A 90 0.84 6.03 1.25
C ARG A 90 0.34 4.62 1.45
N ALA A 91 0.28 3.83 0.37
CA ALA A 91 -0.01 2.41 0.45
C ALA A 91 1.17 1.59 1.00
N CYS A 92 2.38 2.15 1.07
CA CYS A 92 3.54 1.38 1.49
C CYS A 92 3.49 1.09 2.99
N THR A 93 3.70 -0.18 3.34
CA THR A 93 3.76 -0.64 4.74
C THR A 93 5.08 -0.26 5.42
N ALA A 94 6.12 0.03 4.64
CA ALA A 94 7.38 0.58 5.13
C ALA A 94 7.31 2.11 5.17
N PRO A 95 8.00 2.78 6.11
CA PRO A 95 7.97 4.23 6.27
C PRO A 95 8.83 4.94 5.20
N ILE A 96 8.56 4.70 3.92
CA ILE A 96 9.28 5.26 2.79
C ILE A 96 8.39 6.23 1.99
N GLY A 97 8.95 7.39 1.66
CA GLY A 97 8.25 8.41 0.90
C GLY A 97 8.25 8.15 -0.61
N HIS A 98 7.44 8.95 -1.31
CA HIS A 98 7.38 8.97 -2.78
C HIS A 98 8.69 9.37 -3.46
N ASP A 99 9.60 10.01 -2.72
CA ASP A 99 10.93 10.43 -3.14
C ASP A 99 11.87 9.23 -3.23
N ALA A 100 11.82 8.32 -2.24
CA ALA A 100 12.48 7.01 -2.31
C ALA A 100 12.02 6.23 -3.54
N MET A 101 10.72 6.21 -3.81
CA MET A 101 10.14 5.45 -4.91
C MET A 101 10.65 5.91 -6.28
N ARG A 102 11.01 7.19 -6.43
CA ARG A 102 11.59 7.73 -7.68
C ARG A 102 13.03 7.28 -7.90
N LEU A 103 13.70 6.77 -6.88
CA LEU A 103 15.08 6.26 -6.95
C LEU A 103 15.15 4.77 -7.30
N MET A 104 14.00 4.08 -7.35
CA MET A 104 13.92 2.67 -7.74
C MET A 104 14.46 2.45 -9.16
N SER A 105 14.89 1.22 -9.45
CA SER A 105 15.25 0.84 -10.82
C SER A 105 14.05 1.05 -11.76
N MET A 106 14.30 1.43 -13.01
CA MET A 106 13.23 1.67 -14.00
C MET A 106 12.27 0.47 -14.12
N ARG A 107 12.78 -0.76 -13.95
CA ARG A 107 11.97 -1.98 -13.98
C ARG A 107 11.02 -2.06 -12.79
N ASP A 108 11.51 -1.83 -11.58
CA ASP A 108 10.71 -1.93 -10.36
C ASP A 108 9.72 -0.77 -10.26
N TRP A 109 10.16 0.43 -10.69
CA TRP A 109 9.30 1.59 -10.90
C TRP A 109 8.11 1.28 -11.80
N HIS A 110 8.34 0.69 -12.97
CA HIS A 110 7.26 0.33 -13.89
C HIS A 110 6.31 -0.73 -13.32
N ARG A 111 6.81 -1.69 -12.54
CA ARG A 111 5.97 -2.69 -11.86
C ARG A 111 5.07 -2.03 -10.81
N LEU A 112 5.64 -1.18 -9.97
CA LEU A 112 4.89 -0.43 -8.97
C LEU A 112 3.83 0.46 -9.62
N ARG A 113 4.22 1.25 -10.64
CA ARG A 113 3.32 2.13 -11.38
C ARG A 113 2.19 1.34 -12.03
N ALA A 114 2.48 0.20 -12.65
CA ALA A 114 1.46 -0.63 -13.28
C ALA A 114 0.44 -1.15 -12.27
N ARG A 115 0.90 -1.64 -11.11
CA ARG A 115 -0.01 -2.12 -10.05
C ARG A 115 -0.90 -1.01 -9.52
N ALA A 116 -0.30 0.13 -9.15
CA ALA A 116 -1.01 1.28 -8.60
C ALA A 116 -2.00 1.88 -9.61
N ARG A 117 -1.62 2.00 -10.89
CA ARG A 117 -2.54 2.41 -11.96
C ARG A 117 -3.70 1.44 -12.13
N ASN A 118 -3.43 0.14 -12.14
CA ASN A 118 -4.48 -0.86 -12.30
C ASN A 118 -5.46 -0.86 -11.13
N PHE A 119 -4.99 -0.57 -9.91
CA PHE A 119 -5.87 -0.38 -8.76
C PHE A 119 -6.85 0.78 -9.00
N LEU A 120 -6.36 1.97 -9.35
CA LEU A 120 -7.22 3.13 -9.67
C LEU A 120 -8.26 2.82 -10.75
N MET A 121 -7.84 2.19 -11.85
CA MET A 121 -8.75 1.82 -12.94
C MET A 121 -9.80 0.79 -12.51
N ALA A 122 -9.48 -0.10 -11.57
CA ALA A 122 -10.41 -1.08 -11.06
C ALA A 122 -11.41 -0.48 -10.04
N SER A 123 -10.99 0.52 -9.28
CA SER A 123 -11.84 1.23 -8.30
C SER A 123 -12.84 2.20 -8.94
N GLU A 124 -12.66 2.55 -10.21
CA GLU A 124 -13.54 3.45 -10.98
C GLU A 124 -14.67 2.71 -11.74
N LEU A 125 -14.71 1.37 -11.67
CA LEU A 125 -15.68 0.50 -12.35
C LEU A 125 -16.80 0.03 -11.42
#